data_AF-A0A8J7RP67-F1
#
_entry.id   AF-A0A8J7RP67-F1
#
_cell.length_a   1.000
_cell.length_b   1.000
_cell.length_c   1.000
_cell.angle_alpha   90.00
_cell.angle_beta   90.00
_cell.angle_gamma   90.00
#
_symmetry.space_group_name_H-M   'P 1'
#
loop_
_entity.id
_entity.type
_entity.pdbx_description
1 polymer ?
#
loop_
_entity_poly.entity_id
_entity_poly.type
_entity_poly.pdbx_seq_one_letter_code
_entity_poly.pdbx_strand_id
1 'polypeptide(L)'
;MSQNNWDEIWNKAKEVGKAVGDVAGEVVDASRQKIDELKKRRELQDCYLELGHLYYELLQDGKENTEKAQEISERIASLKVVLETARKAGRGKDQEIHMVACPHCNNLVQSDAMFCSYCGKAIHTNQE
;
A
#
# COMPACT_ATOMS: atom_id res chain seq x y z
N MET A 1 25.75 -17.98 24.57
CA MET A 1 26.40 -17.81 23.25
C MET A 1 25.65 -18.68 22.25
N SER A 2 24.85 -18.07 21.38
CA SER A 2 24.20 -18.74 20.26
C SER A 2 24.47 -17.89 19.03
N GLN A 3 25.52 -18.25 18.31
CA GLN A 3 26.07 -17.47 17.20
C GLN A 3 25.81 -18.19 15.88
N ASN A 4 24.54 -18.56 15.63
CA ASN A 4 24.13 -19.30 14.41
C ASN A 4 22.99 -18.62 13.62
N ASN A 5 22.61 -17.38 13.92
CA ASN A 5 21.52 -16.70 13.19
C ASN A 5 22.01 -15.83 12.00
N TRP A 6 23.30 -15.52 11.93
CA TRP A 6 23.85 -14.66 10.87
C TRP A 6 24.03 -15.39 9.53
N ASP A 7 24.43 -16.67 9.57
CA ASP A 7 24.65 -17.46 8.36
C ASP A 7 23.33 -17.86 7.66
N GLU A 8 22.24 -18.04 8.41
CA GLU A 8 20.90 -18.28 7.82
C GLU A 8 20.37 -17.04 7.07
N ILE A 9 20.58 -15.84 7.63
CA ILE A 9 20.17 -14.58 7.00
C ILE A 9 21.04 -14.31 5.75
N TRP A 10 22.34 -14.60 5.82
CA TRP A 10 23.26 -14.44 4.69
C TRP A 10 22.92 -15.39 3.54
N ASN A 11 22.59 -16.65 3.84
CA ASN A 11 22.21 -17.63 2.84
C ASN A 11 20.86 -17.29 2.17
N LYS A 12 19.86 -16.84 2.95
CA LYS A 12 18.59 -16.33 2.39
C LYS A 12 18.78 -15.09 1.51
N ALA A 13 19.66 -14.16 1.90
CA ALA A 13 19.96 -13.00 1.08
C ALA A 13 20.66 -13.38 -0.25
N LYS A 14 21.52 -14.40 -0.24
CA LYS A 14 22.18 -14.94 -1.44
C LYS A 14 21.19 -15.62 -2.40
N GLU A 15 20.18 -16.31 -1.88
CA GLU A 15 19.11 -16.88 -2.70
C GLU A 15 18.26 -15.80 -3.37
N VAL A 16 17.93 -14.72 -2.65
CA VAL A 16 17.23 -13.55 -3.23
C VAL A 16 18.10 -12.83 -4.26
N GLY A 17 19.42 -12.75 -4.04
CA GLY A 17 20.37 -12.15 -4.99
C GLY A 17 20.51 -12.90 -6.31
N LYS A 18 20.28 -14.22 -6.33
CA LYS A 18 20.27 -15.04 -7.56
C LYS A 18 18.96 -14.93 -8.35
N ALA A 19 17.87 -14.46 -7.75
CA ALA A 19 16.58 -14.31 -8.42
C ALA A 19 16.44 -12.99 -9.22
N VAL A 20 17.43 -12.08 -9.13
CA VAL A 20 17.41 -10.75 -9.77
C VAL A 20 18.19 -10.72 -11.11
N GLY A 21 18.61 -11.89 -11.62
CA GLY A 21 19.58 -11.99 -12.71
C GLY A 21 19.07 -11.83 -14.15
N ASP A 22 17.90 -12.34 -14.53
CA ASP A 22 17.57 -12.48 -15.96
C ASP A 22 16.16 -11.97 -16.35
N VAL A 23 16.17 -10.79 -16.99
CA VAL A 23 15.36 -10.33 -18.14
C VAL A 23 13.84 -10.07 -17.98
N ALA A 24 13.53 -8.79 -17.89
CA ALA A 24 12.53 -8.02 -18.65
C ALA A 24 11.12 -8.62 -18.81
N GLY A 25 10.38 -8.61 -17.71
CA GLY A 25 8.92 -8.53 -17.69
C GLY A 25 8.46 -7.35 -16.85
N GLU A 26 9.05 -6.15 -17.02
CA GLU A 26 8.59 -4.91 -16.38
C GLU A 26 7.30 -4.41 -17.04
N VAL A 27 6.26 -5.23 -16.94
CA VAL A 27 4.90 -4.78 -16.63
C VAL A 27 4.38 -5.76 -15.58
N VAL A 28 4.92 -5.67 -14.37
CA VAL A 28 4.30 -6.32 -13.22
C VAL A 28 3.05 -5.49 -12.93
N ASP A 29 1.91 -5.91 -13.51
CA ASP A 29 0.66 -5.16 -13.54
C ASP A 29 0.40 -4.43 -12.21
N ALA A 30 0.39 -3.09 -12.22
CA ALA A 30 -0.08 -2.28 -11.09
C ALA A 30 -1.48 -2.74 -10.63
N SER A 31 -2.25 -3.36 -11.53
CA SER A 31 -3.51 -4.06 -11.26
C SER A 31 -3.36 -5.22 -10.26
N ARG A 32 -2.31 -6.05 -10.36
CA ARG A 32 -2.06 -7.17 -9.42
C ARG A 32 -1.70 -6.67 -8.03
N GLN A 33 -0.86 -5.64 -7.93
CA GLN A 33 -0.52 -5.01 -6.66
C GLN A 33 -1.76 -4.41 -5.97
N LYS A 34 -2.64 -3.73 -6.71
CA LYS A 34 -3.90 -3.21 -6.17
C LYS A 34 -4.84 -4.31 -5.69
N ILE A 35 -4.94 -5.43 -6.43
CA ILE A 35 -5.75 -6.59 -6.01
C ILE A 35 -5.22 -7.18 -4.70
N ASP A 36 -3.90 -7.33 -4.57
CA ASP A 36 -3.30 -7.84 -3.34
C ASP A 36 -3.47 -6.86 -2.18
N GLU A 37 -3.39 -5.55 -2.42
CA GLU A 37 -3.72 -4.52 -1.44
C GLU A 37 -5.19 -4.63 -0.96
N LEU A 38 -6.15 -4.80 -1.89
CA LEU A 38 -7.56 -4.99 -1.55
C LEU A 38 -7.79 -6.25 -0.71
N LYS A 39 -7.11 -7.35 -1.04
CA LYS A 39 -7.17 -8.58 -0.23
C LYS A 39 -6.64 -8.34 1.19
N LYS A 40 -5.50 -7.65 1.34
CA LYS A 40 -4.94 -7.31 2.66
C LYS A 40 -5.81 -6.35 3.44
N ARG A 41 -6.50 -5.41 2.79
CA ARG A 41 -7.51 -4.55 3.42
C ARG A 41 -8.70 -5.35 3.93
N ARG A 42 -9.15 -6.36 3.17
CA ARG A 42 -10.21 -7.27 3.60
C ARG A 42 -9.77 -8.13 4.79
N GLU A 43 -8.58 -8.73 4.73
CA GLU A 43 -8.01 -9.48 5.86
C GLU A 43 -7.94 -8.62 7.13
N LEU A 44 -7.57 -7.34 7.00
CA LEU A 44 -7.55 -6.39 8.12
C LEU A 44 -8.96 -6.14 8.69
N GLN A 45 -9.96 -5.99 7.83
CA GLN A 45 -11.36 -5.85 8.25
C GLN A 45 -11.86 -7.10 8.98
N ASP A 46 -11.53 -8.29 8.46
CA ASP A 46 -11.92 -9.56 9.07
C ASP A 46 -11.28 -9.72 10.46
N CYS A 47 -10.03 -9.30 10.65
CA CYS A 47 -9.39 -9.27 11.98
C CYS A 47 -10.11 -8.36 12.96
N TYR A 48 -10.54 -7.17 12.53
CA TYR A 48 -11.31 -6.26 13.38
C TYR A 48 -12.66 -6.85 13.77
N LEU A 49 -13.32 -7.53 12.83
CA LEU A 49 -14.58 -8.21 13.09
C LEU A 49 -14.38 -9.35 14.10
N GLU A 50 -13.34 -10.17 13.95
CA GLU A 50 -13.00 -11.23 14.90
C GLU A 50 -12.75 -10.70 16.32
N LEU A 51 -12.04 -9.58 16.48
CA LEU A 51 -11.88 -8.92 17.79
C LEU A 51 -13.23 -8.45 18.36
N GLY A 52 -14.09 -7.89 17.52
CA GLY A 52 -15.45 -7.49 17.92
C GLY A 52 -16.28 -8.67 18.41
N HIS A 53 -16.18 -9.83 17.75
CA HIS A 53 -16.83 -11.06 18.20
C HIS A 53 -16.31 -11.52 19.56
N LEU A 54 -14.99 -11.53 19.77
CA LEU A 54 -14.40 -11.88 21.07
C LEU A 54 -14.88 -10.94 22.19
N TYR A 55 -14.97 -9.64 21.91
CA TYR A 55 -15.48 -8.67 22.87
C TYR A 55 -16.96 -8.89 23.18
N TYR A 56 -17.77 -9.22 22.17
CA TYR A 56 -19.19 -9.54 22.38
C TYR A 56 -19.37 -10.81 23.21
N GLU A 57 -18.61 -11.88 22.94
CA GLU A 57 -18.62 -13.13 23.71
C GLU A 57 -18.21 -12.91 25.17
N LEU A 58 -17.22 -12.04 25.41
CA LEU A 58 -16.85 -11.60 26.75
C LEU A 58 -18.03 -10.94 27.48
N LEU A 59 -18.79 -10.07 26.79
CA LEU A 59 -19.94 -9.39 27.40
C LEU A 59 -21.15 -10.30 27.62
N GLN A 60 -21.39 -11.27 26.74
CA GLN A 60 -22.52 -12.21 26.86
C GLN A 60 -22.26 -13.30 27.89
N ASP A 61 -21.10 -13.96 27.79
CA ASP A 61 -20.82 -15.22 28.47
C ASP A 61 -19.70 -15.08 29.53
N GLY A 62 -19.04 -13.93 29.62
CA GLY A 62 -17.84 -13.74 30.45
C GLY A 62 -16.62 -14.50 29.94
N LYS A 63 -16.68 -15.07 28.74
CA LYS A 63 -15.59 -15.85 28.15
C LYS A 63 -14.54 -14.92 27.58
N GLU A 64 -13.43 -14.83 28.29
CA GLU A 64 -12.25 -14.13 27.82
C GLU A 64 -11.33 -15.09 27.03
N ASN A 65 -10.84 -14.64 25.87
CA ASN A 65 -9.82 -15.35 25.11
C ASN A 65 -8.68 -14.38 24.75
N THR A 66 -7.91 -14.01 25.76
CA THR A 66 -6.83 -13.02 25.67
C THR A 66 -5.73 -13.46 24.70
N GLU A 67 -5.40 -14.75 24.65
CA GLU A 67 -4.38 -15.31 23.74
C GLU A 67 -4.79 -15.09 22.28
N LYS A 68 -6.03 -15.45 21.92
CA LYS A 68 -6.54 -15.21 20.56
C LYS A 68 -6.66 -13.72 20.25
N ALA A 69 -7.04 -12.89 21.22
CA ALA A 69 -7.08 -11.44 21.03
C ALA A 69 -5.68 -10.85 20.77
N GLN A 70 -4.64 -11.37 21.43
CA GLN A 70 -3.24 -11.00 21.20
C GLN A 70 -2.79 -11.41 19.80
N GLU A 71 -3.05 -12.66 19.39
CA GLU A 71 -2.72 -13.15 18.04
C GLU A 71 -3.35 -12.28 16.95
N ILE A 72 -4.65 -11.97 17.06
CA ILE A 72 -5.34 -11.12 16.09
C ILE A 72 -4.75 -9.70 16.10
N SER A 73 -4.38 -9.17 17.27
CA SER A 73 -3.78 -7.83 17.40
C SER A 73 -2.40 -7.76 16.72
N GLU A 74 -1.58 -8.79 16.86
CA GLU A 74 -0.28 -8.91 16.17
C GLU A 74 -0.46 -9.02 14.65
N ARG A 75 -1.47 -9.78 14.22
CA ARG A 75 -1.84 -9.90 12.80
C ARG A 75 -2.29 -8.55 12.22
N ILE A 76 -3.09 -7.77 12.96
CA ILE A 76 -3.49 -6.41 12.59
C ILE A 76 -2.26 -5.49 12.47
N ALA A 77 -1.33 -5.54 13.43
CA ALA A 77 -0.11 -4.74 13.38
C ALA A 77 0.71 -5.05 12.12
N SER A 78 0.88 -6.34 11.81
CA SER A 78 1.59 -6.81 10.62
C SER A 78 0.92 -6.36 9.32
N LEU A 79 -0.41 -6.51 9.21
CA LEU A 79 -1.18 -6.08 8.04
C LEU A 79 -1.09 -4.56 7.82
N LYS A 80 -1.12 -3.76 8.89
CA LYS A 80 -0.95 -2.31 8.81
C LYS A 80 0.42 -1.93 8.26
N VAL A 81 1.49 -2.60 8.69
CA VAL A 81 2.84 -2.37 8.15
C VAL A 81 2.88 -2.69 6.67
N VAL A 82 2.34 -3.83 6.24
CA VAL A 82 2.30 -4.24 4.82
C VAL A 82 1.50 -3.24 3.97
N LEU A 83 0.36 -2.76 4.44
CA LEU A 83 -0.45 -1.78 3.72
C LEU A 83 0.23 -0.41 3.61
N GLU A 84 0.95 0.02 4.65
CA GLU A 84 1.72 1.27 4.62
C GLU A 84 2.95 1.17 3.70
N THR A 85 3.63 0.02 3.65
CA THR A 85 4.74 -0.18 2.71
C THR A 85 4.24 -0.24 1.26
N ALA A 86 3.12 -0.93 1.00
CA ALA A 86 2.48 -0.95 -0.31
C ALA A 86 2.05 0.46 -0.76
N ARG A 87 1.47 1.26 0.16
CA ARG A 87 1.11 2.66 -0.09
C ARG A 87 2.32 3.53 -0.43
N LYS A 88 3.46 3.31 0.22
CA LYS A 88 4.71 4.02 -0.06
C LYS A 88 5.36 3.58 -1.38
N ALA A 89 5.25 2.30 -1.73
CA ALA A 89 5.75 1.78 -3.00
C ALA A 89 4.87 2.21 -4.20
N GLY A 90 3.56 2.35 -4.00
CA GLY A 90 2.62 2.88 -5.00
C GLY A 90 2.72 4.40 -5.21
N ARG A 91 3.33 5.12 -4.26
CA ARG A 91 3.93 6.43 -4.54
C ARG A 91 5.26 6.17 -5.24
N GLY A 92 5.21 5.92 -6.55
CA GLY A 92 6.40 6.16 -7.37
C GLY A 92 6.99 7.51 -6.99
N LYS A 93 8.33 7.61 -6.97
CA LYS A 93 9.10 8.85 -6.74
C LYS A 93 8.23 10.05 -7.09
N ASP A 94 8.01 10.97 -6.15
CA ASP A 94 7.36 12.25 -6.43
C ASP A 94 7.95 12.79 -7.74
N GLN A 95 7.28 12.51 -8.88
CA GLN A 95 7.53 13.22 -10.11
C GLN A 95 7.07 14.60 -9.70
N GLU A 96 7.99 15.56 -9.60
CA GLU A 96 7.67 16.94 -9.32
C GLU A 96 6.46 17.32 -10.18
N ILE A 97 5.28 17.34 -9.55
CA ILE A 97 4.04 17.66 -10.24
C ILE A 97 4.13 19.16 -10.45
N HIS A 98 4.62 19.55 -11.61
CA HIS A 98 4.71 20.95 -12.00
C HIS A 98 3.29 21.47 -12.15
N MET A 99 2.96 22.52 -11.40
CA MET A 99 1.63 23.14 -11.41
C MET A 99 1.72 24.45 -12.19
N VAL A 100 0.74 24.71 -13.06
CA VAL A 100 0.59 25.97 -13.80
C VAL A 100 -0.76 26.60 -13.45
N ALA A 101 -0.83 27.94 -13.51
CA ALA A 101 -2.10 28.63 -13.37
C ALA A 101 -2.92 28.51 -14.66
N CYS A 102 -4.19 28.12 -14.55
CA CYS A 102 -5.09 28.10 -15.70
C CYS A 102 -5.28 29.52 -16.27
N PRO A 103 -5.08 29.75 -17.58
CA PRO A 103 -5.20 31.08 -18.18
C PRO A 103 -6.63 31.65 -18.17
N HIS A 104 -7.64 30.81 -17.92
CA HIS A 104 -9.05 31.20 -17.98
C HIS A 104 -9.72 31.45 -16.63
N CYS A 105 -9.23 30.81 -15.57
CA CYS A 105 -9.85 30.88 -14.24
C CYS A 105 -8.83 31.02 -13.10
N ASN A 106 -7.54 31.05 -13.42
CA ASN A 106 -6.43 31.26 -12.50
C ASN A 106 -6.24 30.18 -11.40
N ASN A 107 -7.01 29.10 -11.42
CA ASN A 107 -6.78 27.95 -10.54
C ASN A 107 -5.52 27.17 -10.95
N LEU A 108 -4.80 26.66 -9.96
CA LEU A 108 -3.62 25.81 -10.17
C LEU A 108 -4.03 24.42 -10.68
N VAL A 109 -3.43 24.00 -11.79
CA VAL A 109 -3.66 22.73 -12.48
C VAL A 109 -2.32 22.10 -12.85
N GLN A 110 -2.29 20.80 -13.13
CA GLN A 110 -1.05 20.12 -13.54
C GLN A 110 -0.57 20.65 -14.89
N SER A 111 0.74 20.81 -15.07
CA SER A 111 1.35 21.42 -16.27
C SER A 111 1.07 20.65 -17.56
N ASP A 112 0.88 19.34 -17.45
CA ASP A 112 0.55 18.42 -18.54
C ASP A 112 -0.95 18.29 -18.80
N ALA A 113 -1.80 18.96 -18.01
CA ALA A 113 -3.25 18.90 -18.20
C ALA A 113 -3.66 19.59 -19.51
N MET A 114 -4.39 18.88 -20.38
CA MET A 114 -4.96 19.45 -21.61
C MET A 114 -6.16 20.39 -21.31
N PHE A 115 -6.92 20.11 -20.25
CA PHE A 115 -8.11 20.85 -19.84
C PHE A 115 -8.08 21.19 -18.35
N CYS A 116 -8.64 22.34 -18.00
CA CYS A 116 -8.75 22.77 -16.60
C CYS A 116 -9.83 21.97 -15.88
N SER A 117 -9.48 21.30 -14.79
CA SER A 117 -10.41 20.56 -13.92
C SER A 117 -11.45 21.45 -13.21
N TYR A 118 -11.20 22.76 -13.12
CA TYR A 118 -12.10 23.71 -12.46
C TYR A 118 -13.07 24.39 -13.42
N CYS A 119 -12.62 24.75 -14.63
CA CYS A 119 -13.43 25.53 -15.57
C CYS A 119 -13.70 24.84 -16.92
N GLY A 120 -13.16 23.64 -17.14
CA GLY A 120 -13.38 22.82 -18.34
C GLY A 120 -12.70 23.31 -19.62
N LYS A 121 -12.11 24.51 -19.62
CA LYS A 121 -11.45 25.09 -20.80
C LYS A 121 -10.06 24.49 -21.04
N ALA A 122 -9.68 24.38 -22.30
CA ALA A 122 -8.35 23.91 -22.71
C ALA A 122 -7.24 24.82 -22.17
N ILE A 123 -6.17 24.22 -21.65
CA ILE A 123 -5.01 24.92 -21.07
C ILE A 123 -3.95 25.17 -22.15
N HIS A 124 -3.72 24.18 -23.01
CA HIS A 124 -2.85 24.27 -24.17
C HIS A 124 -3.71 24.47 -25.42
N THR A 125 -3.78 25.69 -25.94
CA THR A 125 -4.25 25.92 -27.31
C THR A 125 -3.11 25.52 -28.24
N ASN A 126 -3.23 24.37 -28.92
CA ASN A 126 -2.39 24.05 -30.08
C ASN A 126 -2.49 25.23 -31.06
N GLN A 127 -1.43 26.02 -31.16
CA GLN A 127 -1.22 26.93 -32.28
C GLN A 127 -0.45 26.14 -33.33
N GLU A 128 -1.13 25.79 -34.42
CA GLU A 128 -0.47 25.64 -35.72
C GLU A 128 0.05 27.01 -36.20
#